data_AF-A0A920VDQ6-F1
#
_entry.id   AF-A0A920VDQ6-F1
#
_cell.length_a   1.000
_cell.length_b   1.000
_cell.length_c   1.000
_cell.angle_alpha   90.00
_cell.angle_beta   90.00
_cell.angle_gamma   90.00
#
_symmetry.space_group_name_H-M   'P 1'
#
loop_
_entity.id
_entity.type
_entity.pdbx_description
1 polymer ?
#
loop_
_entity_poly.entity_id
_entity_poly.type
_entity_poly.pdbx_seq_one_letter_code
_entity_poly.pdbx_strand_id
1 'polypeptide(L)'
;MTYRCGLGRADKFAGLAALSATLPDSDELLARLPSERKQPIFIAQGRYDQMVSEDTAHSAKTFLENNGYSPDFHLYDMGHEISGEELGDLVPWMAAVLPPKG
;
A
#
# COMPACT_ATOMS: atom_id res chain seq x y z
N MET A 1 -3.53 7.32 6.16
CA MET A 1 -4.59 6.61 6.92
C MET A 1 -4.54 5.10 6.72
N THR A 2 -4.42 4.62 5.48
CA THR A 2 -4.36 3.18 5.14
C THR A 2 -3.41 2.37 6.03
N TYR A 3 -2.13 2.77 6.12
CA TYR A 3 -1.16 2.07 6.97
C TYR A 3 -1.51 2.12 8.46
N ARG A 4 -1.81 3.32 8.99
CA ARG A 4 -2.18 3.52 10.42
C ARG A 4 -3.37 2.67 10.84
N CYS A 5 -4.41 2.57 10.02
CA CYS A 5 -5.64 1.89 10.41
C CYS A 5 -5.65 0.42 10.01
N GLY A 6 -4.91 0.06 8.96
CA GLY A 6 -4.96 -1.24 8.30
C GLY A 6 -3.95 -2.26 8.80
N LEU A 7 -2.67 -1.87 8.96
CA LEU A 7 -1.58 -2.82 9.21
C LEU A 7 -1.78 -3.64 10.49
N GLY A 8 -2.28 -3.01 11.55
CA GLY A 8 -2.55 -3.70 12.82
C GLY A 8 -3.88 -4.45 12.89
N ARG A 9 -4.62 -4.54 11.78
CA ARG A 9 -5.97 -5.13 11.73
C ARG A 9 -6.11 -6.09 10.55
N ALA A 10 -5.13 -6.98 10.38
CA ALA A 10 -5.14 -8.03 9.36
C ALA A 10 -6.31 -9.03 9.52
N ASP A 11 -6.95 -9.08 10.69
CA ASP A 11 -8.18 -9.84 10.94
C ASP A 11 -9.44 -9.17 10.38
N LYS A 12 -9.39 -7.87 10.07
CA LYS A 12 -10.52 -7.07 9.55
C LYS A 12 -10.39 -6.70 8.09
N PHE A 13 -9.17 -6.50 7.61
CA PHE A 13 -8.92 -6.03 6.24
C PHE A 13 -8.21 -7.10 5.43
N ALA A 14 -8.87 -7.56 4.35
CA ALA A 14 -8.33 -8.58 3.44
C ALA A 14 -7.05 -8.13 2.73
N GLY A 15 -6.85 -6.82 2.53
CA GLY A 15 -5.65 -6.22 1.97
C GLY A 15 -5.69 -4.70 2.09
N LEU A 16 -4.57 -4.05 1.78
CA LEU A 16 -4.41 -2.59 1.86
C LEU A 16 -3.98 -2.03 0.50
N ALA A 17 -4.76 -1.13 -0.09
CA ALA A 17 -4.33 -0.34 -1.25
C ALA A 17 -4.00 1.09 -0.81
N ALA A 18 -2.76 1.52 -1.07
CA ALA A 18 -2.23 2.80 -0.68
C ALA A 18 -1.79 3.56 -1.94
N LEU A 19 -2.63 4.48 -2.40
CA LEU A 19 -2.43 5.29 -3.60
C LEU A 19 -2.04 6.71 -3.16
N SER A 20 -0.93 7.25 -3.68
CA SER A 20 -0.36 8.55 -3.28
C SER A 20 -0.38 8.77 -1.77
N ALA A 21 0.07 7.76 -1.01
CA ALA A 21 -0.11 7.69 0.43
C ALA A 21 1.21 7.88 1.18
N THR A 22 1.11 8.45 2.39
CA THR A 22 2.26 8.64 3.26
C THR A 22 2.32 7.62 4.39
N LEU A 23 3.52 7.14 4.70
CA LEU A 23 3.77 6.37 5.90
C LEU A 23 3.72 7.31 7.11
N PRO A 24 2.89 7.03 8.13
CA PRO A 24 2.95 7.72 9.42
C PRO A 24 4.24 7.37 10.19
N ASP A 25 4.35 7.83 11.43
CA ASP A 25 5.41 7.45 12.36
C ASP A 25 5.64 5.92 12.41
N SER A 26 6.85 5.50 12.03
CA SER A 26 7.25 4.10 11.91
C SER A 26 7.26 3.37 13.26
N ASP A 27 7.58 4.05 14.36
CA ASP A 27 7.64 3.45 15.68
C ASP A 27 6.22 3.15 16.20
N GLU A 28 5.27 4.05 15.94
CA GLU A 28 3.85 3.82 16.22
C GLU A 28 3.33 2.60 15.45
N LEU A 29 3.69 2.48 14.17
CA LEU A 29 3.28 1.35 13.33
C LEU A 29 3.89 0.04 13.78
N LEU A 30 5.19 0.04 14.12
CA LEU A 30 5.93 -1.15 14.50
C LEU A 30 5.28 -1.87 15.69
N ALA A 31 4.89 -1.10 16.72
CA ALA A 31 4.23 -1.62 17.91
C ALA A 31 2.86 -2.27 17.63
N ARG A 32 2.27 -1.99 16.46
CA ARG A 32 0.91 -2.41 16.08
C ARG A 32 0.90 -3.50 15.03
N LEU A 33 2.06 -3.89 14.49
CA LEU A 33 2.11 -4.94 13.48
C LEU A 33 1.66 -6.28 14.10
N PRO A 34 0.86 -7.09 13.38
CA PRO A 34 0.42 -8.42 13.83
C PRO A 34 1.61 -9.38 14.05
N SER A 35 1.39 -10.67 14.30
CA SER A 35 2.47 -11.67 14.21
C SER A 35 2.70 -12.13 12.77
N GLU A 36 1.62 -12.38 12.02
CA GLU A 36 1.69 -12.80 10.63
C GLU A 36 1.83 -11.61 9.66
N ARG A 37 2.66 -11.74 8.62
CA ARG A 37 2.97 -10.70 7.62
C ARG A 37 2.39 -11.00 6.24
N LYS A 38 1.27 -11.71 6.19
CA LYS A 38 0.67 -12.19 4.93
C LYS A 38 -0.36 -11.25 4.31
N GLN A 39 -0.70 -10.15 4.97
CA GLN A 39 -1.68 -9.20 4.45
C GLN A 39 -1.18 -8.64 3.10
N PRO A 40 -1.94 -8.80 2.01
CA PRO A 40 -1.63 -8.17 0.73
C PRO A 40 -1.61 -6.65 0.86
N ILE A 41 -0.58 -6.01 0.31
CA ILE A 41 -0.43 -4.56 0.33
C ILE A 41 -0.07 -4.11 -1.09
N PHE A 42 -0.83 -3.19 -1.64
CA PHE A 42 -0.58 -2.51 -2.89
C PHE A 42 -0.17 -1.07 -2.62
N ILE A 43 0.92 -0.62 -3.22
CA ILE A 43 1.46 0.73 -3.11
C ILE A 43 1.58 1.29 -4.52
N ALA A 44 0.96 2.43 -4.76
CA ALA A 44 1.07 3.15 -6.01
C ALA A 44 1.35 4.64 -5.78
N GLN A 45 2.19 5.22 -6.63
CA GLN A 45 2.58 6.61 -6.55
C GLN A 45 2.90 7.18 -7.93
N GLY A 46 2.46 8.41 -8.19
CA GLY A 46 2.86 9.17 -9.36
C GLY A 46 4.27 9.74 -9.22
N ARG A 47 5.12 9.56 -10.24
CA ARG A 47 6.49 10.12 -10.28
C ARG A 47 6.52 11.64 -10.32
N TYR A 48 5.45 12.25 -10.83
CA TYR A 48 5.32 13.70 -11.00
C TYR A 48 4.36 14.33 -10.00
N ASP A 49 3.96 13.58 -8.97
CA ASP A 49 3.11 14.07 -7.88
C ASP A 49 3.86 15.16 -7.09
N GLN A 50 3.38 16.40 -7.21
CA GLN A 50 3.94 17.56 -6.52
C GLN A 50 3.39 17.72 -5.09
N MET A 51 2.37 16.95 -4.71
CA MET A 51 1.75 16.98 -3.38
C MET A 51 2.38 15.96 -2.44
N VAL A 52 2.68 14.77 -2.95
CA VAL A 52 3.30 13.67 -2.21
C VAL A 52 4.50 13.15 -3.00
N SER A 53 5.70 13.27 -2.43
CA SER A 53 6.93 12.81 -3.08
C SER A 53 6.96 11.30 -3.26
N GLU A 54 7.53 10.84 -4.38
CA GLU A 54 7.89 9.44 -4.67
C GLU A 54 8.66 8.78 -3.52
N ASP A 55 9.52 9.54 -2.83
CA ASP A 55 10.31 9.08 -1.69
C ASP A 55 9.45 8.48 -0.57
N THR A 56 8.22 8.95 -0.43
CA THR A 56 7.31 8.45 0.61
C THR A 56 6.85 7.03 0.30
N ALA A 57 6.61 6.72 -0.98
CA ALA A 57 6.25 5.38 -1.42
C ALA A 57 7.44 4.42 -1.23
N HIS A 58 8.66 4.85 -1.58
CA HIS A 58 9.88 4.09 -1.31
C HIS A 58 10.09 3.83 0.18
N SER A 59 9.91 4.86 1.02
CA SER A 59 10.01 4.73 2.48
C SER A 59 8.99 3.73 3.02
N ALA A 60 7.76 3.77 2.51
CA ALA A 60 6.73 2.82 2.90
C ALA A 60 7.07 1.38 2.48
N LYS A 61 7.55 1.19 1.24
CA LYS A 61 8.03 -0.09 0.72
C LYS A 61 9.14 -0.65 1.61
N THR A 62 10.19 0.13 1.86
CA THR A 62 11.33 -0.28 2.70
C THR A 62 10.90 -0.64 4.12
N PHE A 63 10.04 0.17 4.74
CA PHE A 63 9.50 -0.14 6.07
C PHE A 63 8.77 -1.50 6.08
N LEU A 64 7.91 -1.75 5.08
CA LEU A 64 7.13 -2.98 5.00
C LEU A 64 8.01 -4.21 4.75
N GLU A 65 8.96 -4.12 3.81
CA GLU A 65 9.90 -5.21 3.50
C GLU A 65 10.79 -5.54 4.69
N ASN A 66 11.34 -4.54 5.39
CA ASN A 66 12.15 -4.73 6.59
C ASN A 66 11.37 -5.40 7.74
N ASN A 67 10.04 -5.31 7.71
CA ASN A 67 9.15 -5.92 8.69
C ASN A 67 8.51 -7.23 8.21
N GLY A 68 8.96 -7.78 7.07
CA GLY A 68 8.58 -9.10 6.59
C GLY A 68 7.32 -9.14 5.71
N TYR A 69 6.81 -7.99 5.26
CA TYR A 69 5.79 -7.94 4.21
C TYR A 69 6.42 -8.00 2.82
N SER A 70 5.61 -8.31 1.81
CA SER A 70 5.99 -8.24 0.40
C SER A 70 4.97 -7.39 -0.35
N PRO A 71 5.08 -6.04 -0.31
CA PRO A 71 4.15 -5.16 -0.98
C PRO A 71 4.28 -5.25 -2.50
N ASP A 72 3.15 -5.17 -3.18
CA ASP A 72 3.06 -4.95 -4.62
C ASP A 72 3.23 -3.45 -4.90
N PHE A 73 4.36 -3.06 -5.50
CA PHE A 73 4.81 -1.67 -5.56
C PHE A 73 4.89 -1.17 -7.00
N HIS A 74 4.18 -0.08 -7.28
CA HIS A 74 4.01 0.48 -8.60
C HIS A 74 4.31 1.98 -8.63
N LEU A 75 4.93 2.43 -9.73
CA LEU A 75 5.21 3.83 -10.01
C LEU A 75 4.74 4.16 -11.41
N TYR A 76 4.04 5.29 -11.55
CA TYR A 76 3.41 5.70 -12.80
C TYR A 76 3.88 7.10 -13.22
N ASP A 77 4.00 7.34 -14.52
CA ASP A 77 4.31 8.64 -15.11
C ASP A 77 3.08 9.59 -15.05
N MET A 78 2.64 9.90 -13.84
CA MET A 78 1.44 10.71 -13.54
C MET A 78 1.67 11.69 -12.39
N GLY A 79 0.78 12.68 -12.26
CA GLY A 79 0.77 13.66 -11.16
C GLY A 79 0.04 13.16 -9.91
N HIS A 80 -0.62 14.08 -9.19
CA HIS A 80 -1.50 13.74 -8.07
C HIS A 80 -2.90 13.34 -8.56
N GLU A 81 -3.01 12.17 -9.17
CA GLU A 81 -4.22 11.67 -9.82
C GLU A 81 -4.24 10.14 -9.87
N ILE A 82 -5.34 9.57 -10.36
CA ILE A 82 -5.49 8.13 -10.62
C ILE A 82 -5.51 7.93 -12.13
N SER A 83 -4.50 7.24 -12.67
CA SER A 83 -4.36 6.99 -14.10
C SER A 83 -5.04 5.69 -14.55
N GLY A 84 -5.23 5.54 -15.86
CA GLY A 84 -5.72 4.29 -16.44
C GLY A 84 -4.74 3.12 -16.25
N GLU A 85 -3.43 3.40 -16.20
CA GLU A 85 -2.39 2.41 -15.93
C GLU A 85 -2.47 1.92 -14.48
N GLU A 86 -2.61 2.83 -13.52
CA GLU A 86 -2.80 2.48 -12.10
C GLU A 86 -4.05 1.62 -11.90
N LEU A 87 -5.17 1.97 -12.54
CA LEU A 87 -6.38 1.14 -12.52
C LEU A 87 -6.16 -0.24 -13.17
N GLY A 88 -5.32 -0.31 -14.20
CA GLY A 88 -4.96 -1.54 -14.89
C GLY A 88 -4.30 -2.58 -13.98
N ASP A 89 -3.51 -2.13 -12.99
CA ASP A 89 -2.87 -3.01 -12.01
C ASP A 89 -3.73 -3.21 -10.75
N LEU A 90 -4.37 -2.13 -10.28
CA LEU A 90 -5.17 -2.15 -9.05
C LEU A 90 -6.39 -3.07 -9.17
N VAL A 91 -7.09 -3.07 -10.31
CA VAL A 91 -8.32 -3.86 -10.48
C VAL A 91 -8.04 -5.38 -10.42
N PRO A 92 -7.07 -5.94 -11.16
CA PRO A 92 -6.68 -7.35 -11.00
C PRO A 92 -6.19 -7.68 -9.60
N TRP A 93 -5.39 -6.81 -8.98
CA TRP A 93 -4.93 -7.01 -7.60
C TRP A 93 -6.11 -7.11 -6.63
N MET A 94 -7.08 -6.20 -6.73
CA MET A 94 -8.29 -6.22 -5.91
C MET A 94 -9.11 -7.50 -6.12
N ALA A 95 -9.26 -7.96 -7.37
CA ALA A 95 -9.99 -9.19 -7.68
C ALA A 95 -9.31 -10.45 -7.09
N ALA A 96 -7.97 -10.46 -7.01
CA ALA A 96 -7.23 -11.54 -6.36
C ALA A 96 -7.37 -11.53 -4.83
N VAL A 97 -7.40 -10.33 -4.21
CA VAL A 97 -7.57 -10.17 -2.76
C VAL A 97 -9.02 -10.41 -2.31
N LEU A 98 -9.99 -9.99 -3.12
CA LEU A 98 -11.42 -10.11 -2.86
C LEU A 98 -12.09 -10.93 -3.98
N PRO A 99 -11.84 -12.24 -4.07
CA PRO A 99 -12.44 -13.06 -5.08
C PRO A 99 -13.98 -13.06 -4.93
N PRO A 100 -14.73 -13.12 -6.05
CA PRO A 100 -16.18 -13.23 -5.99
C PRO A 100 -16.56 -14.46 -5.15
N LYS A 101 -17.59 -14.30 -4.31
CA LYS A 101 -18.16 -15.44 -3.60
C LYS A 101 -18.74 -16.39 -4.64
N GLY A 102 -18.20 -17.60 -4.70
CA GLY A 102 -18.76 -18.70 -5.48
C GLY A 102 -20.15 -19.08 -5.02
#